data_AF-A0A9D3RVY1-F1
#
_entry.id   AF-A0A9D3RVY1-F1
#
_cell.length_a   1.000
_cell.length_b   1.000
_cell.length_c   1.000
_cell.angle_alpha   90.00
_cell.angle_beta   90.00
_cell.angle_gamma   90.00
#
_symmetry.space_group_name_H-M   'P 1'
#
loop_
_entity.id
_entity.type
_entity.pdbx_description
1 polymer ?
#
loop_
_entity_poly.entity_id
_entity_poly.type
_entity_poly.pdbx_seq_one_letter_code
_entity_poly.pdbx_strand_id
1 'polypeptide(L)'
;MVEFEDGSQLLAKREDVYTLEEELPKKVKGRLSTASSMRFQDAFHAPMIEGEKKRQRTPNSRFQKDYVAEPTSRASAKNACEPRSARGK
;
A
#
# COMPACT_ATOMS: atom_id res chain seq x y z
N MET A 1 -19.54 12.59 -20.01
CA MET A 1 -18.26 13.04 -19.48
C MET A 1 -18.56 13.85 -18.23
N VAL A 2 -17.79 13.65 -17.16
CA VAL A 2 -17.92 14.39 -15.90
C VAL A 2 -16.76 15.39 -15.86
N GLU A 3 -17.06 16.67 -15.69
CA GLU A 3 -16.06 17.69 -15.43
C GLU A 3 -16.03 18.00 -13.93
N PHE A 4 -14.85 17.97 -13.35
CA PHE A 4 -14.63 18.32 -11.94
C PHE A 4 -14.16 19.78 -11.82
N GLU A 5 -14.22 20.33 -10.60
CA GLU A 5 -13.88 21.74 -10.32
C GLU A 5 -12.44 22.10 -10.69
N ASP A 6 -11.50 21.15 -10.67
CA ASP A 6 -10.11 21.32 -11.07
C ASP A 6 -9.91 21.35 -12.60
N GLY A 7 -11.00 21.28 -13.37
CA GLY A 7 -11.00 21.20 -14.83
C GLY A 7 -10.67 19.80 -15.37
N SER A 8 -10.51 18.80 -14.49
CA SER A 8 -10.29 17.42 -14.92
C SER A 8 -11.57 16.81 -15.52
N GLN A 9 -11.40 16.00 -16.56
CA GLN A 9 -12.51 15.38 -17.29
C GLN A 9 -12.42 13.85 -17.19
N LEU A 10 -13.52 13.19 -16.85
CA LEU A 10 -13.62 11.73 -16.74
C LEU A 10 -14.74 11.18 -17.63
N LEU A 11 -14.40 10.17 -18.44
CA LEU A 11 -15.40 9.39 -19.17
C LEU A 11 -15.98 8.32 -18.25
N ALA A 12 -17.10 8.66 -17.58
CA ALA A 12 -17.88 7.73 -16.78
C ALA A 12 -19.26 7.48 -17.42
N LYS A 13 -19.79 6.27 -17.20
CA LYS A 13 -21.17 5.95 -17.57
C LYS A 13 -22.15 6.56 -16.57
N ARG A 14 -23.39 6.81 -17.01
CA ARG A 14 -24.43 7.38 -16.14
C ARG A 14 -24.76 6.48 -14.94
N GLU A 15 -24.67 5.17 -15.11
CA GLU A 15 -24.91 4.15 -14.07
C GLU A 15 -23.84 4.09 -12.96
N ASP A 16 -22.66 4.67 -13.22
CA ASP A 16 -21.52 4.71 -12.30
C ASP A 16 -21.43 6.04 -11.52
N VAL A 17 -22.25 7.02 -11.87
CA VAL A 17 -22.29 8.36 -11.25
C VAL A 17 -23.43 8.40 -10.24
N TYR A 18 -23.10 8.64 -8.97
CA TYR A 18 -24.07 8.70 -7.88
C TYR A 18 -24.05 10.05 -7.20
N THR A 19 -25.20 10.45 -6.67
CA THR A 19 -25.31 11.63 -5.79
C THR A 19 -25.21 11.24 -4.31
N LEU A 20 -25.00 12.23 -3.43
CA LEU A 20 -24.89 12.00 -1.99
C LEU A 20 -26.21 11.53 -1.35
N GLU A 21 -27.35 11.85 -1.98
CA GLU A 21 -28.69 11.51 -1.47
C GLU A 21 -29.22 10.16 -1.98
N GLU A 22 -28.62 9.61 -3.04
CA GLU A 22 -29.00 8.32 -3.61
C GLU A 22 -28.51 7.13 -2.76
N GLU A 23 -29.30 6.05 -2.71
CA GLU A 23 -28.89 4.83 -2.02
C GLU A 23 -27.74 4.13 -2.77
N LEU A 24 -26.51 4.36 -2.30
CA LEU A 24 -25.31 3.74 -2.87
C LEU A 24 -25.30 2.22 -2.69
N PRO A 25 -24.78 1.46 -3.66
CA PRO A 25 -24.56 0.03 -3.51
C PRO A 25 -23.69 -0.29 -2.28
N LYS A 26 -23.97 -1.41 -1.57
CA LYS A 26 -23.24 -1.83 -0.35
C LYS A 26 -21.72 -1.82 -0.51
N LYS A 27 -21.21 -2.28 -1.66
CA LYS A 27 -19.78 -2.31 -2.00
C LYS A 27 -19.14 -0.91 -2.04
N VAL A 28 -19.90 0.11 -2.47
CA VAL A 28 -19.45 1.50 -2.54
C VAL A 28 -19.51 2.12 -1.15
N LYS A 29 -20.62 1.93 -0.43
CA LYS A 29 -20.82 2.46 0.93
C LYS A 29 -19.74 1.99 1.91
N GLY A 30 -19.34 0.72 1.85
CA GLY A 30 -18.27 0.19 2.71
C GLY A 30 -16.90 0.83 2.46
N ARG A 31 -16.59 1.13 1.19
CA ARG A 31 -15.32 1.73 0.79
C ARG A 31 -15.23 3.22 1.17
N LEU A 32 -16.35 3.94 1.11
CA LEU A 32 -16.43 5.36 1.47
C LEU A 32 -16.60 5.61 2.98
N SER A 33 -16.62 4.56 3.81
CA SER A 33 -16.77 4.70 5.26
C SER A 33 -15.54 5.35 5.93
N THR A 34 -15.77 6.08 7.03
CA THR A 34 -14.72 6.72 7.83
C THR A 34 -13.64 5.73 8.26
N ALA A 35 -14.02 4.52 8.66
CA ALA A 35 -13.09 3.47 9.05
C ALA A 35 -12.16 3.04 7.91
N SER A 36 -12.66 3.03 6.67
CA SER A 36 -11.84 2.74 5.48
C SER A 36 -10.94 3.91 5.10
N SER A 37 -11.42 5.16 5.24
CA SER A 37 -10.64 6.38 5.00
C SER A 37 -9.45 6.54 5.97
N MET A 38 -9.64 6.16 7.23
CA MET A 38 -8.62 6.36 8.28
C MET A 38 -7.50 5.31 8.30
N ARG A 39 -7.60 4.21 7.56
CA ARG A 39 -6.64 3.07 7.68
C ARG A 39 -5.18 3.42 7.43
N PHE A 40 -4.91 4.51 6.71
CA PHE A 40 -3.57 4.94 6.37
C PHE A 40 -3.15 6.26 7.04
N GLN A 41 -4.05 6.90 7.80
CA GLN A 41 -3.73 8.16 8.48
C GLN A 41 -2.54 7.96 9.43
N ASP A 42 -2.57 6.88 10.21
CA ASP A 42 -1.47 6.54 11.14
C ASP A 42 -0.20 6.08 10.43
N ALA A 43 -0.26 5.64 9.17
CA ALA A 43 0.91 5.17 8.44
C ALA A 43 1.79 6.33 7.92
N PHE A 44 1.17 7.46 7.58
CA PHE A 44 1.86 8.62 6.99
C PHE A 44 1.99 9.80 7.96
N HIS A 45 1.08 9.93 8.94
CA HIS A 45 1.07 11.02 9.91
C HIS A 45 1.54 10.63 11.30
N ALA A 46 1.79 9.34 11.57
CA ALA A 46 2.54 8.99 12.76
C ALA A 46 3.93 9.65 12.68
N PRO A 47 4.46 10.19 13.79
CA PRO A 47 5.86 10.54 13.85
C PRO A 47 6.66 9.33 13.37
N MET A 48 7.61 9.56 12.45
CA MET A 48 8.53 8.53 11.95
C MET A 48 8.92 7.66 13.14
N ILE A 49 8.57 6.37 13.11
CA ILE A 49 8.76 5.49 14.26
C ILE A 49 10.28 5.28 14.43
N GLU A 50 10.95 6.25 15.05
CA GLU A 50 12.39 6.27 15.36
C GLU A 50 12.77 5.17 16.36
N GLY A 51 11.80 4.39 16.82
CA GLY A 51 11.92 3.43 17.91
C GLY A 51 11.67 1.96 17.55
N GLU A 52 11.32 1.60 16.30
CA GLU A 52 11.35 0.18 15.93
C GLU A 52 12.81 -0.25 15.75
N LYS A 53 13.51 -0.48 16.88
CA LYS A 53 14.70 -1.35 16.92
C LYS A 53 14.23 -2.72 16.44
N LYS A 54 14.21 -2.90 15.12
CA LYS A 54 14.01 -4.19 14.46
C LYS A 54 14.99 -5.13 15.15
N ARG A 55 14.46 -6.17 15.81
CA ARG A 55 15.30 -7.16 16.48
C ARG A 55 16.35 -7.63 15.49
N GLN A 56 17.61 -7.63 15.89
CA GLN A 56 18.69 -8.17 15.07
C GLN A 56 18.33 -9.63 14.77
N ARG A 57 17.99 -9.93 13.50
CA ARG A 57 17.65 -11.28 13.09
C ARG A 57 18.94 -12.03 12.89
N THR A 58 19.20 -13.04 13.69
CA THR A 58 20.28 -13.99 13.41
C THR A 58 19.94 -14.74 12.13
N PRO A 59 20.84 -14.79 11.14
CA PRO A 59 20.60 -15.56 9.92
C PRO A 59 20.36 -17.03 10.27
N ASN A 60 19.37 -17.63 9.60
CA ASN A 60 18.99 -19.03 9.83
C ASN A 60 20.19 -19.95 9.54
N SER A 61 20.50 -20.85 10.48
CA SER A 61 21.64 -21.77 10.41
C SER A 61 21.65 -22.63 9.16
N ARG A 62 20.47 -22.93 8.60
CA ARG A 62 20.32 -23.71 7.37
C ARG A 62 21.06 -23.10 6.16
N PHE A 63 21.30 -21.78 6.18
CA PHE A 63 21.91 -21.05 5.05
C PHE A 63 23.30 -20.48 5.38
N GLN A 64 23.91 -20.88 6.50
CA GLN A 64 25.23 -20.34 6.89
C GLN A 64 26.33 -20.62 5.86
N LYS A 65 26.26 -21.75 5.15
CA LYS A 65 27.26 -22.16 4.17
C LYS A 65 27.16 -21.41 2.84
N ASP A 66 25.99 -20.84 2.56
CA ASP A 66 25.70 -20.09 1.33
C ASP A 66 25.89 -18.59 1.53
N TYR A 67 26.09 -18.13 2.77
CA TYR A 67 26.27 -16.73 3.10
C TYR A 67 27.70 -16.29 2.83
N VAL A 68 27.93 -15.66 1.68
CA VAL A 68 29.17 -14.91 1.43
C VAL A 68 29.02 -13.55 2.12
N ALA A 69 29.60 -13.41 3.31
CA ALA A 69 29.73 -12.11 3.96
C ALA A 69 30.79 -11.30 3.22
N GLU A 70 30.43 -10.62 2.12
CA GLU A 70 31.28 -9.64 1.46
C GLU A 70 31.63 -8.53 2.48
N PRO A 71 32.90 -8.40 2.95
CA PRO A 71 33.23 -7.47 4.03
C PRO A 71 33.26 -5.99 3.60
N THR A 72 32.95 -5.67 2.35
CA THR A 72 33.13 -4.31 1.83
C THR A 72 32.19 -4.01 0.67
N SER A 73 30.98 -3.51 0.94
CA SER A 73 30.30 -2.54 0.06
C SER A 73 28.94 -2.15 0.66
N ARG A 74 28.99 -1.33 1.70
CA ARG A 74 27.85 -0.46 2.02
C ARG A 74 27.77 0.63 0.95
N ALA A 75 27.37 0.27 -0.27
CA ALA A 75 27.03 1.24 -1.30
C ALA A 75 26.20 0.58 -2.40
N SER A 76 25.01 1.16 -2.61
CA SER A 76 24.17 1.03 -3.81
C SER A 76 23.58 -0.35 -4.10
N ALA A 77 22.25 -0.42 -4.17
CA ALA A 77 21.61 -0.23 -5.47
C ALA A 77 20.08 -0.33 -5.31
N LYS A 78 19.43 0.42 -6.19
CA LYS A 78 17.99 0.50 -6.41
C LYS A 78 17.56 -0.72 -7.22
N ASN A 79 16.48 -1.39 -6.83
CA ASN A 79 15.70 -2.30 -7.69
C ASN A 79 14.59 -2.92 -6.83
N ALA A 80 13.33 -2.53 -7.03
CA ALA A 80 12.43 -2.92 -8.11
C ALA A 80 11.36 -3.83 -7.51
N CYS A 81 10.13 -3.33 -7.53
CA CYS A 81 8.91 -4.01 -7.13
C CYS A 81 8.68 -5.23 -8.03
N GLU A 82 8.30 -6.37 -7.47
CA GLU A 82 7.69 -7.49 -8.20
C GLU A 82 6.55 -8.09 -7.35
N PRO A 83 5.35 -8.30 -7.91
CA PRO A 83 4.18 -8.77 -7.15
C PRO A 83 4.23 -10.29 -6.93
N ARG A 84 4.08 -10.73 -5.67
CA ARG A 84 3.90 -12.16 -5.38
C ARG A 84 2.47 -12.59 -5.66
N SER A 85 2.33 -13.41 -6.70
CA SER A 85 1.13 -14.16 -7.06
C SER A 85 0.68 -15.08 -5.92
N ALA A 86 -0.63 -15.13 -5.68
CA ALA A 86 -1.27 -16.02 -4.72
C ALA A 86 -1.31 -17.45 -5.25
N ARG A 87 -1.06 -18.44 -4.38
CA ARG A 87 -1.40 -19.83 -4.62
C ARG A 87 -2.11 -20.38 -3.37
N GLY A 88 -3.39 -20.70 -3.54
CA GLY A 88 -4.20 -21.35 -2.52
C GLY A 88 -4.01 -22.86 -2.48
N LYS A 89 -4.44 -23.46 -1.38
CA LYS A 89 -5.34 -24.61 -1.34
C LYS A 89 -5.98 -24.68 0.04
#